data_AF-A0A3N4K4E2-F1
#
_entry.id   AF-A0A3N4K4E2-F1
#
_cell.length_a   1.000
_cell.length_b   1.000
_cell.length_c   1.000
_cell.angle_alpha   90.00
_cell.angle_beta   90.00
_cell.angle_gamma   90.00
#
_symmetry.space_group_name_H-M   'P 1'
#
loop_
_entity.id
_entity.type
_entity.pdbx_description
1 polymer ?
#
loop_
_entity_poly.entity_id
_entity_poly.type
_entity_poly.pdbx_seq_one_letter_code
_entity_poly.pdbx_strand_id
1 'polypeptide(L)' 'ILLLDGHITYYKEDFTIKYYEHHIISFKFPSHFIHIFQPLNVGVFWPWKHYYNQA' A
#
# COMPACT_ATOMS: atom_id res chain seq x y z
N ILE A 1 10.09 5.17 4.16
CA ILE A 1 9.42 5.17 2.85
C ILE A 1 8.09 4.43 3.01
N LEU A 2 6.99 5.00 2.54
CA LEU A 2 5.65 4.43 2.60
C LEU A 2 5.15 4.13 1.20
N LEU A 3 4.77 2.88 0.93
CA LEU A 3 4.23 2.43 -0.36
C LEU A 3 2.70 2.42 -0.30
N LEU A 4 2.05 3.10 -1.23
CA LEU A 4 0.60 3.31 -1.24
C LEU A 4 -0.05 2.71 -2.49
N ASP A 5 -1.25 2.15 -2.30
CA ASP A 5 -2.10 1.61 -3.38
C ASP A 5 -2.79 2.71 -4.22
N GLY A 6 -2.49 3.98 -3.93
CA GLY A 6 -2.97 5.12 -4.70
C GLY A 6 -4.43 5.47 -4.53
N HIS A 7 -5.08 4.97 -3.47
CA HIS A 7 -6.40 5.42 -3.05
C HIS A 7 -6.45 6.94 -2.79
N ILE A 8 -7.58 7.57 -3.12
CA ILE A 8 -7.75 9.03 -3.09
C ILE A 8 -7.56 9.66 -1.71
N THR A 9 -7.76 8.88 -0.63
CA THR A 9 -7.63 9.38 0.75
C THR A 9 -6.23 9.80 1.11
N TYR A 10 -5.20 9.20 0.50
CA TYR A 10 -3.80 9.52 0.81
C TYR A 10 -3.34 10.88 0.26
N TYR A 11 -4.17 11.53 -0.56
CA TYR A 11 -3.88 12.84 -1.15
C TYR A 11 -4.60 13.98 -0.43
N LYS A 12 -5.37 13.68 0.62
CA LYS A 12 -5.95 14.72 1.46
C LYS A 12 -4.85 15.48 2.19
N GLU A 13 -5.05 16.78 2.40
CA GLU A 13 -4.05 17.66 3.03
C GLU A 13 -3.54 17.13 4.37
N ASP A 14 -4.43 16.57 5.21
CA ASP A 14 -4.07 15.97 6.50
C ASP A 14 -2.98 14.89 6.40
N PHE A 15 -3.02 14.08 5.34
CA PHE A 15 -2.01 13.03 5.12
C PHE A 15 -0.69 13.63 4.65
N THR A 16 -0.74 14.60 3.74
CA THR A 16 0.44 15.31 3.24
C THR A 16 1.19 16.01 4.38
N ILE A 17 0.47 16.70 5.26
CA ILE A 17 1.03 17.37 6.45
C ILE A 17 1.72 16.34 7.34
N LYS A 18 1.05 15.22 7.66
CA LYS A 18 1.66 14.15 8.47
C LYS A 18 2.89 13.53 7.82
N TYR A 19 2.90 13.34 6.50
CA TYR A 19 4.10 12.83 5.81
C TYR A 19 5.27 13.79 5.96
N TYR A 20 5.02 15.10 5.87
CA TYR A 20 6.04 16.12 6.07
C TYR A 20 6.56 16.15 7.51
N GLU A 21 5.66 16.24 8.51
CA GLU A 21 6.01 16.26 9.94
C GLU A 21 6.84 15.05 10.36
N HIS A 22 6.49 13.87 9.85
CA HIS A 22 7.17 12.63 10.18
C HIS A 22 8.32 12.26 9.23
N HIS A 23 8.70 13.14 8.28
CA HIS A 23 9.76 12.89 7.31
C HIS A 23 9.55 11.59 6.50
N ILE A 24 8.29 11.27 6.21
CA ILE A 24 7.89 10.07 5.47
C ILE A 24 7.85 10.39 3.98
N ILE A 25 8.72 9.74 3.22
CA ILE A 25 8.63 9.72 1.75
C ILE A 25 7.52 8.76 1.35
N SER A 26 6.46 9.25 0.73
CA SER A 26 5.37 8.43 0.17
C SER A 26 5.62 8.13 -1.31
N PHE A 27 5.33 6.89 -1.72
CA PHE A 27 5.44 6.45 -3.11
C PHE A 27 4.16 5.72 -3.52
N LYS A 28 3.59 6.13 -4.65
CA LYS A 28 2.36 5.54 -5.21
C LYS A 28 2.73 4.53 -6.29
N PHE A 29 2.14 3.34 -6.23
CA PHE A 29 2.18 2.44 -7.38
C PHE A 29 1.36 3.01 -8.54
N PRO A 30 1.78 2.80 -9.80
CA PRO A 30 0.92 3.07 -10.94
C PRO A 30 -0.33 2.17 -10.88
N SER A 31 -1.43 2.62 -11.46
CA SER A 31 -2.69 1.86 -11.47
C SER A 31 -2.46 0.44 -12.01
N HIS A 32 -3.14 -0.55 -11.44
CA HIS A 32 -3.07 -1.98 -11.79
C HIS A 32 -1.76 -2.72 -11.47
N PHE A 33 -0.72 -2.06 -10.97
CA PHE A 33 0.55 -2.72 -10.59
C PHE A 33 0.60 -3.20 -9.13
N ILE A 34 -0.38 -2.79 -8.33
CA ILE A 34 -0.49 -3.05 -6.89
C ILE A 34 -0.55 -4.54 -6.57
N HIS A 35 -1.27 -5.32 -7.37
CA HIS A 35 -1.41 -6.77 -7.16
C HIS A 35 -0.14 -7.56 -7.52
N ILE A 36 0.80 -6.93 -8.23
CA ILE A 36 2.03 -7.57 -8.71
C ILE A 36 3.23 -7.14 -7.87
N PHE A 37 3.30 -5.86 -7.49
CA PHE A 37 4.49 -5.29 -6.86
C PHE A 37 4.32 -4.90 -5.40
N GLN A 38 3.08 -4.81 -4.87
CA GLN A 38 2.91 -4.43 -3.47
C GLN A 38 3.30 -5.61 -2.56
N PRO A 39 4.34 -5.46 -1.71
CA PRO A 39 4.83 -6.56 -0.88
C PRO A 39 3.76 -7.12 0.06
N LEU A 40 2.85 -6.27 0.52
CA LEU A 40 1.73 -6.69 1.37
C LEU A 40 0.77 -7.63 0.63
N ASN A 41 0.46 -7.36 -0.65
CA ASN A 41 -0.42 -8.21 -1.44
C ASN A 41 0.25 -9.55 -1.77
N VAL A 42 1.48 -9.52 -2.28
CA VAL A 42 2.17 -10.73 -2.76
C VAL A 42 2.73 -11.56 -1.61
N GLY A 43 3.33 -10.93 -0.61
CA GLY A 43 4.04 -11.60 0.47
C GLY A 43 3.18 -11.99 1.67
N VAL A 44 2.06 -11.30 1.92
CA VAL A 44 1.23 -11.53 3.11
C VAL A 44 -0.15 -12.01 2.73
N PHE A 45 -0.91 -11.24 1.96
CA PHE A 45 -2.31 -11.57 1.67
C PHE A 45 -2.47 -12.77 0.75
N TRP A 46 -1.57 -12.96 -0.21
CA TRP A 46 -1.67 -14.09 -1.13
C TRP A 46 -1.41 -15.45 -0.45
N PRO A 47 -0.34 -15.63 0.35
CA PRO A 47 -0.18 -16.83 1.17
C PRO A 47 -1.31 -17.03 2.18
N TRP A 48 -1.77 -15.94 2.82
CA TRP A 48 -2.87 -16.02 3.78
C TRP A 48 -4.17 -16.52 3.12
N LYS A 49 -4.54 -16.00 1.95
CA LYS A 49 -5.68 -16.49 1.17
C LYS A 49 -5.52 -17.96 0.78
N HIS A 50 -4.32 -18.36 0.39
CA HIS A 50 -4.05 -19.75 0.02
C HIS A 50 -4.29 -20.70 1.21
N TYR A 51 -3.78 -20.36 2.39
CA TYR A 51 -3.99 -21.13 3.60
C TYR A 51 -5.48 -21.22 3.98
N TYR A 52 -6.19 -20.09 3.94
CA TYR A 52 -7.59 -20.06 4.37
C TYR A 52 -8.54 -20.75 3.39
N ASN A 53 -8.21 -20.78 2.10
CA ASN A 53 -8.99 -21.49 1.08
C ASN A 53 -8.67 -23.00 1.00
N GLN A 54 -7.69 -23.49 1.78
CA GLN A 54 -7.36 -24.91 1.91
C GLN A 54 -8.04 -25.60 3.10
N ALA A 55 -8.72 -24.82 3.96
CA ALA A 55 -9.55 -25.31 5.06
C ALA A 55 -11.00 -25.50 4.60
#